data_AF-A0A504YN19-F1
#
_entry.id   AF-A0A504YN19-F1
#
_cell.length_a   1.000
_cell.length_b   1.000
_cell.length_c   1.000
_cell.angle_alpha   90.00
_cell.angle_beta   90.00
_cell.angle_gamma   90.00
#
_symmetry.space_group_name_H-M   'P 1'
#
loop_
_entity.id
_entity.type
_entity.pdbx_description
1 polymer ?
#
loop_
_entity_poly.entity_id
_entity_poly.type
_entity_poly.pdbx_seq_one_letter_code
_entity_poly.pdbx_strand_id
1 'polypeptide(L)'
;AVCETPKQSFVDSLATWLSTQKLRPVELSRQLSGVTEEQNALPVLLDGRLVGWSSSWPECLLLANELRDLKLDKNSTQVPYSLEIAAVPPTEVGSQYPGLYLFTGASRLLRPVKNVKNGPQIGDGGLIEWIGTFEQPYLDIAVTLKELEERSAEIRSHIELSPESIFSFVAGLTPYQDFNQVFVFFIDFCFHLTCIFIVLPS
;
A
#
# COMPACT_ATOMS: atom_id res chain seq x y z
N ALA A 1 12.04 3.00 5.84
CA ALA A 1 12.92 3.33 4.70
C ALA A 1 12.66 4.76 4.29
N VAL A 2 13.67 5.50 3.82
CA VAL A 2 13.45 6.84 3.26
C VAL A 2 12.87 6.67 1.85
N CYS A 3 11.71 7.28 1.60
CA CYS A 3 11.11 7.34 0.27
C CYS A 3 11.89 8.37 -0.55
N GLU A 4 12.84 7.91 -1.35
CA GLU A 4 13.52 8.77 -2.33
C GLU A 4 12.63 8.94 -3.56
N THR A 5 12.54 10.16 -4.09
CA THR A 5 11.85 10.39 -5.37
C THR A 5 12.67 9.72 -6.46
N PRO A 6 12.11 8.75 -7.20
CA PRO A 6 12.81 8.21 -8.36
C PRO A 6 13.01 9.29 -9.42
N LYS A 7 14.07 9.16 -10.22
CA LYS A 7 14.31 10.08 -11.33
C LYS A 7 13.12 10.07 -12.29
N GLN A 8 12.74 11.24 -12.82
CA GLN A 8 11.60 11.35 -13.73
C GLN A 8 11.72 10.41 -14.93
N SER A 9 12.93 10.21 -15.48
CA SER A 9 13.19 9.27 -16.57
C SER A 9 12.79 7.83 -16.26
N PHE A 10 12.90 7.43 -15.00
CA PHE A 10 12.50 6.10 -14.54
C PHE A 10 10.97 5.98 -14.49
N VAL A 11 10.30 7.01 -13.96
CA VAL A 11 8.83 7.09 -13.92
C VAL A 11 8.25 7.05 -15.33
N ASP A 12 8.87 7.76 -16.28
CA ASP A 12 8.45 7.77 -17.68
C ASP A 12 8.70 6.40 -18.35
N SER A 13 9.80 5.72 -18.02
CA SER A 13 10.06 4.35 -18.47
C SER A 13 9.03 3.36 -17.91
N LEU A 14 8.64 3.50 -16.64
CA LEU A 14 7.59 2.69 -16.02
C LEU A 14 6.24 2.96 -16.66
N ALA A 15 5.89 4.22 -16.92
CA ALA A 15 4.65 4.60 -17.62
C ALA A 15 4.60 4.01 -19.03
N THR A 16 5.72 4.09 -19.76
CA THR A 16 5.85 3.50 -21.10
C THR A 16 5.68 1.99 -21.02
N TRP A 17 6.36 1.32 -20.08
CA TRP A 17 6.22 -0.11 -19.89
C TRP A 17 4.77 -0.50 -19.56
N LEU A 18 4.11 0.18 -18.62
CA LEU A 18 2.70 -0.04 -18.28
C LEU A 18 1.77 0.13 -19.49
N SER A 19 2.02 1.14 -20.33
CA SER A 19 1.23 1.36 -21.55
C SER A 19 1.44 0.28 -22.62
N THR A 20 2.59 -0.42 -22.61
CA THR A 20 2.85 -1.58 -23.48
C THR A 20 2.29 -2.89 -22.92
N GLN A 21 1.92 -2.93 -21.63
CA GLN A 21 1.25 -4.06 -21.00
C GLN A 21 -0.25 -4.04 -21.35
N LYS A 22 -1.05 -4.88 -20.68
CA LYS A 22 -2.50 -5.12 -20.86
C LYS A 22 -3.41 -3.89 -20.68
N LEU A 23 -2.87 -2.67 -20.68
CA LEU A 23 -3.64 -1.44 -20.59
C LEU A 23 -4.13 -0.99 -21.96
N ARG A 24 -5.36 -0.49 -22.02
CA ARG A 24 -5.86 0.23 -23.20
C ARG A 24 -5.20 1.62 -23.23
N PRO A 25 -4.66 2.05 -24.38
CA PRO A 25 -3.96 3.33 -24.49
C PRO A 25 -4.91 4.51 -24.33
N VAL A 26 -4.37 5.64 -23.88
CA VAL A 26 -5.10 6.91 -23.79
C VAL A 26 -5.22 7.54 -25.18
N GLU A 27 -6.40 7.42 -25.79
CA GLU A 27 -6.68 8.06 -27.08
C GLU A 27 -7.14 9.52 -26.85
N LEU A 28 -6.29 10.50 -27.19
CA LEU A 28 -6.58 11.94 -27.08
C LEU A 28 -7.88 12.36 -27.77
N SER A 29 -8.21 11.72 -28.90
CA SER A 29 -9.47 11.95 -29.64
C SER A 29 -10.70 11.51 -28.84
N ARG A 30 -10.62 10.44 -28.05
CA ARG A 30 -11.72 9.98 -27.17
C ARG A 30 -11.89 10.88 -25.95
N GLN A 31 -10.79 11.37 -25.37
CA GLN A 31 -10.84 12.34 -24.26
C GLN A 31 -11.55 13.64 -24.66
N LEU A 32 -11.33 14.13 -25.89
CA LEU A 32 -11.90 15.39 -26.38
C LEU A 32 -13.31 15.24 -26.95
N SER A 33 -13.67 14.07 -27.47
CA SER A 33 -14.98 13.85 -28.11
C SER A 33 -16.11 13.56 -27.10
N GLY A 34 -15.80 13.43 -25.80
CA GLY A 34 -16.80 13.14 -24.77
C GLY A 34 -17.53 11.81 -25.02
N VAL A 35 -16.98 10.95 -25.87
CA VAL A 35 -17.47 9.59 -26.06
C VAL A 35 -17.28 8.91 -24.72
N THR A 36 -18.39 8.61 -24.06
CA THR A 36 -18.40 7.87 -22.80
C THR A 36 -17.52 6.66 -22.98
N GLU A 37 -16.42 6.60 -22.21
CA GLU A 37 -15.66 5.38 -22.06
C GLU A 37 -16.63 4.23 -21.76
N GLU A 38 -16.36 3.03 -22.27
CA GLU A 38 -17.23 1.88 -22.07
C GLU A 38 -17.62 1.78 -20.59
N GLN A 39 -18.90 1.50 -20.32
CA GLN A 39 -19.36 1.19 -18.98
C GLN A 39 -18.43 0.08 -18.45
N ASN A 40 -17.60 0.41 -17.44
CA ASN A 40 -16.58 -0.44 -16.78
C ASN A 40 -15.09 -0.22 -17.12
N ALA A 41 -14.70 0.85 -17.82
CA ALA A 41 -13.28 1.22 -17.91
C ALA A 41 -12.77 1.77 -16.56
N LEU A 42 -11.69 1.17 -16.03
CA LEU A 42 -11.05 1.59 -14.79
C LEU A 42 -9.75 2.32 -15.08
N PRO A 43 -9.55 3.56 -14.58
CA PRO A 43 -8.33 4.31 -14.86
C PRO A 43 -7.14 3.70 -14.12
N VAL A 44 -5.98 3.74 -14.78
CA VAL A 44 -4.68 3.44 -14.18
C VAL A 44 -3.86 4.71 -14.16
N LEU A 45 -3.59 5.20 -12.94
CA LEU A 45 -2.93 6.47 -12.67
C LEU A 45 -1.56 6.24 -12.07
N LEU A 46 -0.54 6.92 -12.58
CA LEU A 46 0.82 6.95 -12.04
C LEU A 46 1.15 8.37 -11.57
N ASP A 47 1.33 8.56 -10.27
CA ASP A 47 1.53 9.87 -9.62
C ASP A 47 0.51 10.93 -10.08
N GLY A 48 -0.74 10.50 -10.27
CA GLY A 48 -1.85 11.36 -10.73
C GLY A 48 -1.93 11.56 -12.25
N ARG A 49 -1.01 10.99 -13.04
CA ARG A 49 -1.07 11.00 -14.51
C ARG A 49 -1.78 9.75 -15.03
N LEU A 50 -2.73 9.92 -15.94
CA LEU A 50 -3.43 8.79 -16.57
C LEU A 50 -2.48 8.09 -17.55
N VAL A 51 -2.16 6.83 -17.28
CA VAL A 51 -1.28 5.99 -18.13
C VAL A 51 -2.10 5.15 -19.11
N GLY A 52 -3.28 4.70 -18.70
CA GLY A 52 -4.18 3.91 -19.52
C GLY A 52 -5.42 3.46 -18.76
N TRP A 53 -6.18 2.58 -19.39
CA TRP A 53 -7.42 2.05 -18.85
C TRP A 53 -7.40 0.52 -18.77
N SER A 54 -7.89 -0.02 -17.67
CA SER A 54 -8.17 -1.45 -17.52
C SER A 54 -9.62 -1.73 -17.92
N SER A 55 -9.86 -2.80 -18.69
CA SER A 55 -11.20 -3.09 -19.22
C SER A 55 -12.15 -3.66 -18.16
N SER A 56 -11.59 -4.29 -17.12
CA SER A 56 -12.36 -4.94 -16.07
C SER A 56 -11.63 -4.89 -14.72
N TRP A 57 -12.38 -5.10 -13.64
CA TRP A 57 -11.83 -5.21 -12.29
C TRP A 57 -10.88 -6.40 -12.10
N PRO A 58 -11.19 -7.62 -12.57
CA PRO A 58 -10.26 -8.75 -12.48
C PRO A 58 -8.91 -8.49 -13.18
N GLU A 59 -8.93 -7.85 -14.35
CA GLU A 59 -7.68 -7.46 -15.06
C GLU A 59 -6.87 -6.45 -14.25
N CYS A 60 -7.54 -5.47 -13.64
CA CYS A 60 -6.92 -4.47 -12.77
C CYS A 60 -6.25 -5.13 -11.56
N LEU A 61 -6.94 -6.07 -10.92
CA LEU A 61 -6.41 -6.81 -9.77
C LEU A 61 -5.25 -7.74 -10.17
N LEU A 62 -5.32 -8.39 -11.33
CA LEU A 62 -4.23 -9.19 -11.87
C LEU A 62 -2.98 -8.33 -12.10
N LEU A 63 -3.12 -7.17 -12.74
CA LEU A 63 -2.02 -6.23 -12.93
C LEU A 63 -1.44 -5.74 -11.58
N ALA A 64 -2.30 -5.45 -10.61
CA ALA A 64 -1.88 -5.03 -9.29
C ALA A 64 -1.08 -6.12 -8.54
N ASN A 65 -1.42 -7.40 -8.73
CA ASN A 65 -0.67 -8.52 -8.18
C ASN A 65 0.65 -8.74 -8.94
N GLU A 66 0.64 -8.70 -10.27
CA GLU A 66 1.85 -8.80 -11.10
C GLU A 66 2.87 -7.71 -10.71
N LEU A 67 2.42 -6.47 -10.48
CA LEU A 67 3.27 -5.38 -10.01
C LEU A 67 3.85 -5.62 -8.61
N ARG A 68 3.09 -6.24 -7.69
CA ARG A 68 3.58 -6.62 -6.35
C ARG A 68 4.63 -7.72 -6.43
N ASP A 69 4.43 -8.69 -7.31
CA ASP A 69 5.40 -9.77 -7.53
C ASP A 69 6.71 -9.23 -8.11
N LEU A 70 6.61 -8.35 -9.12
CA LEU A 70 7.76 -7.66 -9.71
C LEU A 70 8.47 -6.73 -8.74
N LYS A 71 7.75 -6.10 -7.82
CA LYS A 71 8.31 -5.26 -6.75
C LYS A 71 9.13 -6.06 -5.74
N LEU A 72 8.77 -7.33 -5.53
CA LEU A 72 9.46 -8.24 -4.62
C LEU A 72 10.64 -8.97 -5.27
N ASP A 73 10.63 -9.12 -6.59
CA ASP A 73 11.75 -9.71 -7.34
C ASP A 73 12.97 -8.76 -7.37
N LYS A 74 14.09 -9.23 -6.82
CA LYS A 74 15.36 -8.49 -6.80
C LYS A 74 15.97 -8.27 -8.19
N ASN A 75 15.57 -9.08 -9.18
CA ASN A 75 16.06 -8.97 -10.55
C ASN A 75 15.25 -7.98 -11.40
N SER A 76 14.06 -7.61 -10.94
CA SER A 76 13.21 -6.65 -11.65
C SER A 76 13.76 -5.24 -11.47
N THR A 77 14.18 -4.61 -12.56
CA THR A 77 14.62 -3.22 -12.57
C THR A 77 13.52 -2.25 -13.00
N GLN A 78 12.31 -2.74 -13.29
CA GLN A 78 11.24 -1.93 -13.88
C GLN A 78 10.33 -1.30 -12.81
N VAL A 79 10.12 -2.00 -11.70
CA VAL A 79 9.22 -1.58 -10.62
C VAL A 79 10.05 -1.21 -9.40
N PRO A 80 9.89 0.00 -8.84
CA PRO A 80 10.64 0.39 -7.64
C PRO A 80 10.08 -0.33 -6.41
N TYR A 81 10.96 -0.76 -5.50
CA TYR A 81 10.55 -1.45 -4.26
C TYR A 81 9.63 -0.62 -3.36
N SER A 82 9.65 0.71 -3.51
CA SER A 82 8.85 1.68 -2.75
C SER A 82 7.55 2.10 -3.46
N LEU A 83 7.19 1.43 -4.56
CA LEU A 83 5.94 1.66 -5.28
C LEU A 83 4.75 1.33 -4.38
N GLU A 84 3.88 2.30 -4.17
CA GLU A 84 2.57 2.08 -3.56
C GLU A 84 1.56 1.73 -4.65
N ILE A 85 0.80 0.64 -4.44
CA ILE A 85 -0.10 0.06 -5.44
C ILE A 85 -1.51 -0.01 -4.86
N ALA A 86 -2.32 1.04 -5.00
CA ALA A 86 -3.68 1.04 -4.47
C ALA A 86 -4.69 0.63 -5.55
N ALA A 87 -5.25 -0.58 -5.40
CA ALA A 87 -6.35 -1.07 -6.24
C ALA A 87 -7.68 -0.82 -5.52
N VAL A 88 -8.45 0.16 -5.99
CA VAL A 88 -9.73 0.54 -5.41
C VAL A 88 -10.85 -0.23 -6.14
N PRO A 89 -11.59 -1.12 -5.43
CA PRO A 89 -12.64 -1.92 -6.04
C PRO A 89 -13.85 -1.07 -6.43
N PRO A 90 -14.56 -1.42 -7.53
CA PRO A 90 -15.84 -0.82 -7.86
C PRO A 90 -16.89 -1.16 -6.79
N THR A 91 -17.59 -0.15 -6.31
CA THR A 91 -18.69 -0.30 -5.34
C THR A 91 -19.98 0.25 -5.90
N GLU A 92 -21.11 -0.34 -5.51
CA GLU A 92 -22.45 0.16 -5.89
C GLU A 92 -22.86 1.43 -5.12
N VAL A 93 -22.19 1.70 -4.00
CA VAL A 93 -22.40 2.89 -3.17
C VAL A 93 -21.41 4.00 -3.54
N GLY A 94 -21.77 5.26 -3.23
CA GLY A 94 -20.89 6.42 -3.42
C GLY A 94 -19.66 6.35 -2.50
N SER A 95 -18.63 5.65 -2.96
CA SER A 95 -17.35 5.50 -2.28
C SER A 95 -16.22 6.13 -3.11
N GLN A 96 -14.98 5.77 -2.81
CA GLN A 96 -13.84 6.21 -3.59
C GLN A 96 -13.92 5.70 -5.04
N TYR A 97 -13.51 6.55 -5.99
CA TYR A 97 -13.59 6.19 -7.41
C TYR A 97 -12.70 4.97 -7.72
N PRO A 98 -13.26 3.92 -8.36
CA PRO A 98 -12.53 2.69 -8.58
C PRO A 98 -11.45 2.83 -9.64
N GLY A 99 -10.35 2.10 -9.49
CA GLY A 99 -9.19 2.22 -10.37
C GLY A 99 -7.92 1.69 -9.73
N LEU A 100 -6.82 1.76 -10.49
CA LEU A 100 -5.48 1.46 -10.02
C LEU A 100 -4.68 2.75 -9.87
N TYR A 101 -4.25 3.04 -8.66
CA TYR A 101 -3.47 4.22 -8.34
C TYR A 101 -2.07 3.80 -7.90
N LEU A 102 -1.08 4.25 -8.65
CA LEU A 102 0.33 3.95 -8.45
C LEU A 102 1.05 5.22 -8.01
N PHE A 103 1.81 5.15 -6.92
CA PHE A 103 2.55 6.30 -6.40
C PHE A 103 4.04 6.00 -6.24
N THR A 104 4.88 6.84 -6.84
CA THR A 104 6.35 6.72 -6.82
C THR A 104 7.06 7.86 -6.11
N GLY A 105 6.45 9.04 -5.97
CA GLY A 105 7.03 10.23 -5.30
C GLY A 105 7.64 10.06 -3.89
N ALA A 106 8.37 11.07 -3.40
CA ALA A 106 8.89 11.08 -2.03
C ALA A 106 7.82 11.42 -0.97
N SER A 107 8.23 11.36 0.30
CA SER A 107 7.45 11.82 1.47
C SER A 107 6.16 11.03 1.77
N ARG A 108 6.05 9.80 1.25
CA ARG A 108 5.00 8.86 1.65
C ARG A 108 5.37 8.10 2.92
N LEU A 109 4.34 7.76 3.71
CA LEU A 109 4.47 6.82 4.82
C LEU A 109 4.42 5.40 4.26
N LEU A 110 5.54 4.68 4.36
CA LEU A 110 5.61 3.26 4.02
C LEU A 110 5.85 2.44 5.27
N ARG A 111 5.16 1.30 5.37
CA ARG A 111 5.35 0.31 6.43
C ARG A 111 5.71 -1.06 5.83
N PRO A 112 6.64 -1.80 6.44
CA PRO A 112 7.01 -3.13 5.96
C PRO A 112 6.02 -4.19 6.45
N VAL A 113 5.56 -5.05 5.55
CA VAL A 113 4.73 -6.23 5.82
C VAL A 113 5.33 -7.45 5.12
N LYS A 114 5.01 -8.66 5.56
CA LYS A 114 5.43 -9.89 4.88
C LYS A 114 4.36 -10.28 3.86
N ASN A 115 4.74 -10.39 2.60
CA ASN A 115 3.89 -10.98 1.57
C ASN A 115 4.06 -12.51 1.59
N VAL A 116 2.95 -13.21 1.85
CA VAL A 116 2.93 -14.67 2.06
C VAL A 116 2.83 -15.44 0.74
N LYS A 117 2.41 -14.79 -0.35
CA LYS A 117 2.27 -15.42 -1.68
C LYS A 117 3.63 -15.74 -2.31
N ASN A 118 4.65 -14.90 -2.06
CA ASN A 118 5.96 -14.99 -2.74
C ASN A 118 7.09 -15.53 -1.85
N GLY A 119 6.77 -16.33 -0.83
CA GLY A 119 7.75 -16.82 0.15
C GLY A 119 7.95 -18.34 0.14
N PRO A 120 9.16 -18.84 0.46
CA PRO A 120 9.46 -20.27 0.42
C PRO A 120 8.54 -21.19 1.22
N GLN A 121 7.87 -20.80 2.33
CA GLN A 121 6.83 -21.59 3.03
C GLN A 121 5.89 -20.76 3.92
N ILE A 122 4.72 -21.33 4.19
CA ILE A 122 3.69 -20.94 5.18
C ILE A 122 4.33 -21.02 6.58
N GLY A 123 4.91 -19.93 7.08
CA GLY A 123 5.42 -19.88 8.45
C GLY A 123 6.47 -18.80 8.68
N ASP A 124 7.51 -18.74 7.85
CA ASP A 124 8.63 -17.79 8.07
C ASP A 124 9.32 -17.31 6.77
N GLY A 125 8.79 -17.66 5.59
CA GLY A 125 9.43 -17.38 4.31
C GLY A 125 8.95 -16.13 3.56
N GLY A 126 7.98 -15.38 4.07
CA GLY A 126 7.41 -14.24 3.33
C GLY A 126 8.45 -13.17 2.99
N LEU A 127 8.44 -12.66 1.76
CA LEU A 127 9.29 -11.53 1.38
C LEU A 127 8.74 -10.23 1.98
N ILE A 128 9.63 -9.33 2.39
CA ILE A 128 9.24 -8.04 2.95
C ILE A 128 8.78 -7.12 1.82
N GLU A 129 7.51 -6.75 1.86
CA GLU A 129 6.89 -5.76 0.99
C GLU A 129 6.70 -4.43 1.73
N TRP A 130 7.05 -3.32 1.08
CA TRP A 130 6.77 -1.98 1.59
C TRP A 130 5.41 -1.51 1.11
N ILE A 131 4.41 -1.42 2.00
CA ILE A 131 3.08 -0.93 1.62
C ILE A 131 2.88 0.52 2.09
N GLY A 132 2.10 1.27 1.31
CA GLY A 132 1.68 2.63 1.66
C GLY A 132 0.35 2.69 2.42
N THR A 133 0.03 3.88 2.89
CA THR A 133 -1.20 4.14 3.66
C THR A 133 -2.47 4.06 2.83
N PHE A 134 -2.39 4.33 1.53
CA PHE A 134 -3.55 4.39 0.65
C PHE A 134 -3.99 3.00 0.17
N GLU A 135 -3.05 2.06 -0.01
CA GLU A 135 -3.39 0.68 -0.35
C GLU A 135 -3.87 -0.14 0.86
N GLN A 136 -3.48 0.24 2.08
CA GLN A 136 -3.76 -0.52 3.30
C GLN A 136 -5.25 -0.87 3.54
N PRO A 137 -6.24 0.02 3.29
CA PRO A 137 -7.66 -0.31 3.47
C PRO A 137 -8.18 -1.39 2.51
N TYR A 138 -7.50 -1.62 1.39
CA TYR A 138 -7.90 -2.56 0.35
C TYR A 138 -7.12 -3.87 0.41
N LEU A 139 -6.17 -3.99 1.34
CA LEU A 139 -5.34 -5.17 1.55
C LEU A 139 -5.78 -5.92 2.81
N ASP A 140 -5.84 -7.25 2.69
CA ASP A 140 -6.06 -8.12 3.84
C ASP A 140 -4.71 -8.50 4.47
N ILE A 141 -4.46 -8.00 5.67
CA ILE A 141 -3.20 -8.16 6.40
C ILE A 141 -3.52 -8.82 7.74
N ALA A 142 -3.00 -10.03 7.97
CA ALA A 142 -3.18 -10.70 9.26
C ALA A 142 -2.18 -10.20 10.28
N VAL A 143 -2.58 -10.15 11.55
CA VAL A 143 -1.68 -9.79 12.65
C VAL A 143 -0.92 -11.01 13.15
N THR A 144 -1.59 -12.17 13.19
CA THR A 144 -1.01 -13.43 13.70
C THR A 144 -1.09 -14.55 12.67
N LEU A 145 -0.20 -15.53 12.78
CA LEU A 145 -0.22 -16.72 11.91
C LEU A 145 -1.54 -17.50 12.03
N LYS A 146 -2.11 -17.55 13.23
CA LYS A 146 -3.40 -18.22 13.49
C LYS A 146 -4.53 -17.55 12.71
N GLU A 147 -4.66 -16.23 12.84
CA GLU A 147 -5.66 -15.46 12.09
C GLU A 147 -5.48 -15.66 10.59
N LEU A 148 -4.23 -15.70 10.13
CA LEU A 148 -3.92 -15.90 8.73
C LEU A 148 -4.32 -17.32 8.24
N GLU A 149 -4.23 -18.35 9.09
CA GLU A 149 -4.64 -19.74 8.79
C GLU A 149 -6.16 -19.93 8.79
N GLU A 150 -6.89 -19.12 9.56
CA GLU A 150 -8.35 -19.09 9.57
C GLU A 150 -8.94 -18.52 8.28
N ARG A 151 -8.16 -17.74 7.52
CA ARG A 151 -8.58 -17.13 6.25
C ARG A 151 -8.43 -18.09 5.08
N SER A 152 -9.28 -17.92 4.07
CA SER A 152 -9.20 -18.73 2.85
C SER A 152 -7.90 -18.47 2.09
N ALA A 153 -7.38 -19.52 1.46
CA ALA A 153 -6.11 -19.47 0.71
C ALA A 153 -6.11 -18.44 -0.43
N GLU A 154 -7.28 -18.11 -0.98
CA GLU A 154 -7.45 -17.13 -2.07
C GLU A 154 -7.27 -15.68 -1.59
N ILE A 155 -7.68 -15.40 -0.34
CA ILE A 155 -7.68 -14.05 0.25
C ILE A 155 -6.38 -13.78 1.02
N ARG A 156 -5.82 -14.84 1.62
CA ARG A 156 -4.57 -14.80 2.39
C ARG A 156 -3.44 -14.19 1.54
N SER A 157 -2.99 -12.98 1.87
CA SER A 157 -1.99 -12.26 1.10
C SER A 157 -0.82 -11.74 1.94
N HIS A 158 -1.09 -11.04 3.04
CA HIS A 158 -0.06 -10.38 3.83
C HIS A 158 -0.17 -10.71 5.33
N ILE A 159 0.96 -10.61 6.02
CA ILE A 159 1.04 -10.69 7.47
C ILE A 159 1.95 -9.61 8.03
N GLU A 160 1.60 -9.11 9.20
CA GLU A 160 2.47 -8.21 9.97
C GLU A 160 3.80 -8.87 10.30
N LEU A 161 4.85 -8.06 10.42
CA LEU A 161 6.16 -8.54 10.88
C LEU A 161 6.08 -9.06 12.31
N SER A 162 5.41 -8.28 13.15
CA SER A 162 5.08 -8.62 14.52
C SER A 162 3.86 -7.81 14.96
N PRO A 163 3.02 -8.31 15.89
CA PRO A 163 1.88 -7.56 16.41
C PRO A 163 2.25 -6.22 17.05
N GLU A 164 3.47 -6.10 17.56
CA GLU A 164 3.98 -4.91 18.24
C GLU A 164 4.41 -3.80 17.27
N SER A 165 4.47 -4.09 15.97
CA SER A 165 4.91 -3.14 14.93
C SER A 165 3.98 -1.93 14.77
N ILE A 166 2.79 -1.96 15.38
CA ILE A 166 1.86 -0.83 15.45
C ILE A 166 2.26 0.23 16.48
N PHE A 167 3.06 -0.14 17.50
CA PHE A 167 3.37 0.74 18.61
C PHE A 167 4.52 1.69 18.28
N SER A 168 4.48 2.87 18.88
CA SER A 168 5.64 3.77 18.90
C SER A 168 6.74 3.16 19.77
N PHE A 169 7.97 3.65 19.60
CA PHE A 169 9.12 3.18 20.38
C PHE A 169 8.84 3.21 21.90
N VAL A 170 8.23 4.28 22.40
CA VAL A 170 7.98 4.44 23.84
C VAL A 170 6.82 3.54 24.31
N ALA A 171 5.77 3.40 23.50
CA ALA A 171 4.67 2.48 23.81
C ALA A 171 5.13 1.02 23.81
N GLY A 172 6.14 0.65 22.99
CA GLY A 172 6.72 -0.69 23.02
C GLY A 172 7.47 -1.05 24.31
N LEU A 173 7.86 -0.05 25.13
CA LEU A 173 8.62 -0.27 26.37
C LEU A 173 7.74 -0.48 27.59
N THR A 174 6.43 -0.23 27.48
CA THR A 174 5.52 -0.44 28.61
C THR A 174 5.26 -1.93 28.80
N PRO A 175 5.58 -2.49 29.98
CA PRO A 175 5.38 -3.90 30.24
C PRO A 175 3.89 -4.24 30.28
N TYR A 176 3.51 -5.37 29.67
CA TYR A 176 2.13 -5.90 29.69
C TYR A 176 1.06 -4.87 29.28
N GLN A 177 1.35 -4.13 28.20
CA GLN A 177 0.52 -3.03 27.70
C GLN A 177 -0.94 -3.42 27.38
N ASP A 178 -1.15 -4.67 26.98
CA ASP A 178 -2.45 -5.27 26.68
C ASP A 178 -3.34 -5.48 27.91
N PHE A 179 -2.77 -5.50 29.11
CA PHE A 179 -3.51 -5.61 30.37
C PHE A 179 -3.88 -4.24 30.97
N ASN A 180 -3.35 -3.15 30.41
CA ASN A 180 -3.58 -1.81 30.92
C ASN A 180 -4.76 -1.14 30.17
N GLN A 181 -5.56 -0.35 30.88
CA GLN A 181 -6.62 0.43 30.23
C GLN A 181 -6.02 1.52 29.34
N VAL A 182 -6.56 1.70 28.12
CA VAL A 182 -6.09 2.69 27.13
C VAL A 182 -5.93 4.11 27.71
N PHE A 183 -6.79 4.50 28.66
CA PHE A 183 -6.72 5.81 29.31
C PHE A 183 -5.50 6.01 30.21
N VAL A 184 -5.01 4.93 30.85
CA VAL A 184 -3.79 4.97 31.68
C VAL A 184 -2.57 5.30 30.80
N PHE A 185 -2.53 4.75 29.58
CA PHE A 185 -1.52 5.09 28.58
C PHE A 185 -1.50 6.56 28.18
N PHE A 186 -2.67 7.19 28.05
CA PHE A 186 -2.77 8.58 27.62
C PHE A 186 -2.38 9.55 28.74
N ILE A 187 -2.68 9.22 30.01
CA ILE A 187 -2.31 10.05 31.17
C ILE A 187 -0.81 10.04 31.41
N ASP A 188 -0.15 8.88 31.42
CA ASP A 188 1.29 8.79 31.71
C ASP A 188 2.15 9.50 30.63
N PHE A 189 1.71 9.46 29.37
CA PHE A 189 2.43 10.14 28.28
C PHE A 189 2.19 11.65 28.24
N CYS A 190 0.95 12.09 28.52
CA CYS A 190 0.58 13.50 28.48
C CYS A 190 1.20 14.25 29.68
N PHE A 191 1.21 13.67 30.88
CA PHE A 191 1.83 14.31 32.06
C PHE A 191 3.33 14.53 31.91
N HIS A 192 4.05 13.67 31.19
CA HIS A 192 5.49 13.85 30.99
C HIS A 192 5.81 14.99 29.99
N LEU A 193 4.91 15.31 29.06
CA LEU A 193 5.09 16.43 28.14
C LEU A 193 4.68 17.78 28.75
N THR A 194 3.68 17.82 29.63
CA THR A 194 3.25 19.06 30.31
C THR A 194 4.23 19.50 31.42
N CYS A 195 4.96 18.56 32.04
CA CYS A 195 5.95 18.90 33.06
C CYS A 195 7.26 19.49 32.50
N ILE A 196 7.55 19.34 31.21
CA ILE A 196 8.76 19.92 30.58
C ILE A 196 8.62 21.43 30.31
N PHE A 197 7.41 22.00 30.32
CA PHE A 197 7.18 23.42 30.00
C PHE A 197 6.90 24.35 31.19
N ILE A 198 6.98 23.89 32.45
CA ILE A 198 6.63 24.71 33.64
C ILE A 198 7.79 24.93 34.62
N VAL A 199 9.05 24.66 34.24
CA VAL A 199 10.21 25.04 35.08
C VAL A 199 11.33 25.65 34.23
N LEU A 200 11.15 26.90 33.83
CA LEU A 200 12.25 27.83 33.56
C LEU A 200 12.19 28.94 34.62
N PRO A 201 13.09 28.96 35.62
CA PRO A 201 13.20 30.08 36.54
C PRO A 201 14.01 31.21 35.88
N SER A 202 13.50 32.44 35.99
CA SER A 202 14.28 33.68 35.93
C SER A 202 14.89 33.98 37.29
#